data_AF-A0A6S6QIF3-F1
#
_entry.id   AF-A0A6S6QIF3-F1
#
_cell.length_a   1.000
_cell.length_b   1.000
_cell.length_c   1.000
_cell.angle_alpha   90.00
_cell.angle_beta   90.00
_cell.angle_gamma   90.00
#
_symmetry.space_group_name_H-M   'P 1'
#
loop_
_entity.id
_entity.type
_entity.pdbx_description
1 polymer ?
#
loop_
_entity_poly.entity_id
_entity_poly.type
_entity_poly.pdbx_seq_one_letter_code
_entity_poly.pdbx_strand_id
1 'polypeptide(L)'
;MTTKDSPLRELRRQAEKIAATLKAFERGEQIEPRFAEKLHVARTQETFTVGIVMDDKLIKLELYWTLIRSSTETGLAEYVLKLMRETRDDA
;
A
#
# COMPACT_ATOMS: atom_id res chain seq x y z
N MET A 1 10.80 6.42 -10.20
CA MET A 1 10.21 7.74 -10.47
C MET A 1 8.88 7.43 -11.12
N THR A 2 7.80 7.64 -10.39
CA THR A 2 6.43 7.35 -10.79
C THR A 2 5.57 8.57 -10.49
N THR A 3 4.81 8.97 -11.50
CA THR A 3 3.79 10.02 -11.48
C THR A 3 2.46 9.42 -11.92
N LYS A 4 1.34 10.12 -11.74
CA LYS A 4 0.03 9.64 -12.22
C LYS A 4 -0.02 9.32 -13.73
N ASP A 5 0.83 9.99 -14.51
CA ASP A 5 0.94 9.84 -15.96
C ASP A 5 1.97 8.78 -16.39
N SER A 6 2.60 8.09 -15.43
CA SER A 6 3.56 7.04 -15.73
C SER A 6 2.91 5.84 -16.44
N PRO A 7 3.66 5.10 -17.26
CA PRO A 7 3.13 3.93 -17.96
C PRO A 7 2.49 2.93 -17.00
N LEU A 8 1.34 2.36 -17.40
CA LEU A 8 0.55 1.45 -16.56
C LEU A 8 1.38 0.29 -15.99
N ARG A 9 2.35 -0.22 -16.77
CA ARG A 9 3.25 -1.29 -16.33
C ARG A 9 4.12 -0.88 -15.13
N GLU A 10 4.61 0.35 -15.10
CA GLU A 10 5.44 0.86 -14.00
C GLU A 10 4.59 1.11 -12.76
N LEU A 11 3.41 1.69 -12.93
CA LEU A 11 2.45 1.86 -11.83
C LEU A 11 2.02 0.52 -11.23
N ARG A 12 1.73 -0.47 -12.08
CA ARG A 12 1.36 -1.83 -11.63
C ARG A 12 2.50 -2.49 -10.84
N ARG A 13 3.75 -2.40 -11.31
CA ARG A 13 4.91 -2.94 -10.57
C ARG A 13 5.06 -2.30 -9.20
N GLN A 14 4.88 -0.99 -9.09
CA GLN A 14 4.92 -0.32 -7.80
C GLN A 14 3.75 -0.75 -6.89
N ALA A 15 2.54 -0.84 -7.44
CA ALA A 15 1.37 -1.27 -6.70
C ALA A 15 1.50 -2.71 -6.17
N GLU A 16 2.01 -3.63 -6.99
CA GLU A 16 2.33 -5.00 -6.60
C GLU A 16 3.36 -5.03 -5.45
N LYS A 17 4.43 -4.23 -5.55
CA LYS A 17 5.44 -4.14 -4.49
C LYS A 17 4.85 -3.64 -3.17
N ILE A 18 3.96 -2.63 -3.24
CA ILE A 18 3.29 -2.10 -2.05
C ILE A 18 2.36 -3.18 -1.45
N ALA A 19 1.57 -3.87 -2.27
CA ALA A 19 0.69 -4.94 -1.82
C ALA A 19 1.45 -6.09 -1.15
N ALA A 20 2.55 -6.54 -1.76
CA ALA A 20 3.45 -7.54 -1.17
C ALA A 20 3.99 -7.07 0.18
N THR A 21 4.39 -5.79 0.27
CA THR A 21 4.87 -5.18 1.53
C THR A 21 3.78 -5.18 2.61
N LEU A 22 2.54 -4.81 2.26
CA LEU A 22 1.41 -4.82 3.20
C LEU A 22 1.13 -6.24 3.73
N LYS A 23 1.21 -7.27 2.88
CA LYS A 23 1.03 -8.67 3.30
C LYS A 23 2.20 -9.18 4.14
N ALA A 24 3.44 -8.81 3.81
CA ALA A 24 4.60 -9.13 4.64
C ALA A 24 4.45 -8.51 6.06
N PHE A 25 3.97 -7.28 6.14
CA PHE A 25 3.72 -6.56 7.38
C PHE A 25 2.59 -7.19 8.20
N GLU A 26 1.55 -7.68 7.53
CA GLU A 26 0.47 -8.46 8.16
C GLU A 26 1.00 -9.77 8.76
N ARG A 27 1.81 -10.52 8.02
CA ARG A 27 2.39 -11.80 8.47
C ARG A 27 3.48 -11.66 9.53
N GLY A 28 4.13 -10.51 9.60
CA GLY A 28 5.26 -10.27 10.50
C GLY A 28 6.57 -10.79 9.97
N GLU A 29 6.67 -10.89 8.64
CA GLU A 29 7.93 -11.20 7.97
C GLU A 29 8.93 -10.05 8.20
N GLN A 30 10.23 -10.38 8.20
CA GLN A 30 11.32 -9.45 8.51
C GLN A 30 11.19 -8.14 7.71
N ILE A 31 10.89 -7.06 8.42
CA ILE A 31 10.91 -5.73 7.86
C ILE A 31 12.28 -5.12 8.17
N GLU A 32 12.77 -4.27 7.27
CA GLU A 32 13.89 -3.39 7.56
C GLU A 32 13.78 -2.79 8.97
N PRO A 33 14.87 -2.78 9.77
CA PRO A 33 14.85 -2.38 11.18
C PRO A 33 14.23 -1.00 11.42
N ARG A 34 14.30 -0.11 10.42
CA ARG A 34 13.74 1.25 10.44
C ARG A 34 12.21 1.30 10.59
N PHE A 35 11.51 0.22 10.25
CA PHE A 35 10.05 0.14 10.37
C PHE A 35 9.59 -0.79 11.48
N ALA A 36 10.48 -1.57 12.10
CA ALA A 36 10.11 -2.59 13.10
C ALA A 36 9.38 -1.98 14.31
N GLU A 37 9.87 -0.86 14.84
CA GLU A 37 9.26 -0.15 15.97
C GLU A 37 7.88 0.43 15.60
N LYS A 38 7.80 1.10 14.44
CA LYS A 38 6.54 1.67 13.93
C LYS A 38 5.50 0.59 13.63
N LEU A 39 5.92 -0.56 13.13
CA LEU A 39 5.02 -1.68 12.88
C LEU A 39 4.49 -2.26 14.19
N HIS A 40 5.35 -2.42 15.21
CA HIS A 40 4.91 -2.93 16.49
C HIS A 40 3.80 -2.06 17.10
N VAL A 41 3.98 -0.74 17.03
CA VAL A 41 2.94 0.23 17.42
C VAL A 41 1.72 0.15 16.51
N ALA A 42 1.89 0.08 15.18
CA ALA A 42 0.77 0.03 14.26
C ALA A 42 -0.07 -1.25 14.40
N ARG A 43 0.53 -2.35 14.88
CA ARG A 43 -0.18 -3.61 15.18
C ARG A 43 -1.04 -3.54 16.44
N THR A 44 -0.78 -2.60 17.35
CA THR A 44 -1.68 -2.37 18.51
C THR A 44 -2.87 -1.50 18.14
N GLN A 45 -2.85 -0.88 16.95
CA GLN A 45 -3.94 -0.09 16.40
C GLN A 45 -4.80 -0.95 15.47
N GLU A 46 -6.08 -0.59 15.33
CA GLU A 46 -6.99 -1.29 14.40
C GLU A 46 -6.68 -0.94 12.93
N THR A 47 -6.13 0.25 12.70
CA THR A 47 -5.79 0.76 11.38
C THR A 47 -4.29 0.78 11.15
N PHE A 48 -3.91 0.58 9.90
CA PHE A 48 -2.56 0.68 9.38
C PHE A 48 -2.52 1.81 8.35
N THR A 49 -1.65 2.78 8.60
CA THR A 49 -1.44 3.89 7.68
C THR A 49 -0.20 3.66 6.82
N VAL A 50 -0.36 3.72 5.49
CA VAL A 50 0.73 3.69 4.52
C VAL A 50 0.76 4.96 3.69
N GLY A 51 1.95 5.55 3.53
CA GLY A 51 2.20 6.64 2.61
C GLY A 51 2.82 6.10 1.32
N ILE A 52 2.16 6.32 0.19
CA ILE A 52 2.70 6.04 -1.13
C ILE A 52 3.28 7.34 -1.66
N VAL A 53 4.61 7.37 -1.78
CA VAL A 53 5.34 8.49 -2.36
C VAL A 53 5.41 8.29 -3.87
N MET A 54 4.89 9.27 -4.60
CA MET A 54 5.05 9.46 -6.03
C MET A 54 5.72 10.83 -6.24
N ASP A 55 6.29 11.07 -7.42
CA ASP A 55 7.04 12.31 -7.65
C ASP A 55 6.13 13.54 -7.73
N ASP A 56 4.87 13.34 -8.13
CA ASP A 56 3.85 14.37 -8.24
C ASP A 56 2.98 14.52 -6.98
N LYS A 57 2.96 13.52 -6.09
CA LYS A 57 2.08 13.49 -4.92
C LYS A 57 2.46 12.48 -3.85
N LEU A 58 1.88 12.68 -2.67
CA LEU A 58 1.85 11.69 -1.59
C LEU A 58 0.43 11.19 -1.39
N ILE A 59 0.20 9.89 -1.57
CA ILE A 59 -1.09 9.26 -1.27
C ILE A 59 -1.00 8.66 0.13
N LYS A 60 -1.83 9.14 1.05
CA LYS A 60 -1.98 8.54 2.39
C LYS A 60 -3.16 7.59 2.37
N LEU A 61 -2.92 6.34 2.77
CA LEU A 61 -3.93 5.31 2.87
C LEU A 61 -4.01 4.83 4.30
N GLU A 62 -5.21 4.86 4.86
CA GLU A 62 -5.52 4.25 6.14
C GLU A 62 -6.41 3.03 5.89
N LEU A 63 -5.93 1.85 6.28
CA LEU A 63 -6.60 0.58 6.04
C LEU A 63 -6.74 -0.20 7.34
N TYR A 64 -7.87 -0.83 7.58
CA TYR A 64 -7.99 -1.77 8.69
C TYR A 64 -7.13 -3.02 8.46
N TRP A 65 -6.50 -3.53 9.52
CA TRP A 65 -5.76 -4.80 9.44
C TRP A 65 -6.65 -5.96 8.99
N THR A 66 -7.93 -5.93 9.34
CA THR A 66 -8.94 -6.91 8.90
C THR A 66 -9.12 -6.88 7.38
N LEU A 67 -9.11 -5.69 6.78
CA LEU A 67 -9.18 -5.51 5.33
C LEU A 67 -7.92 -6.07 4.65
N ILE A 68 -6.73 -5.77 5.19
CA ILE A 68 -5.46 -6.30 4.66
C ILE A 68 -5.41 -7.83 4.74
N ARG A 69 -5.94 -8.41 5.83
CA ARG A 69 -5.99 -9.86 6.04
C ARG A 69 -6.97 -10.55 5.09
N SER A 70 -8.16 -9.98 4.94
CA SER A 70 -9.23 -10.52 4.10
C SER A 70 -9.01 -10.31 2.60
N SER A 71 -8.17 -9.33 2.23
CA SER A 71 -7.84 -9.05 0.83
C SER A 71 -6.73 -9.95 0.30
N THR A 72 -6.82 -10.29 -0.99
CA THR A 72 -5.71 -10.91 -1.72
C THR A 72 -4.65 -9.87 -2.06
N GLU A 73 -3.41 -10.32 -2.26
CA GLU A 73 -2.31 -9.44 -2.68
C GLU A 73 -2.62 -8.75 -4.02
N THR A 74 -3.18 -9.49 -4.99
CA THR A 74 -3.64 -8.93 -6.26
C THR A 74 -4.75 -7.89 -6.08
N GLY A 75 -5.70 -8.13 -5.16
CA GLY A 75 -6.77 -7.17 -4.86
C GLY A 75 -6.23 -5.87 -4.26
N LEU A 76 -5.25 -5.96 -3.35
CA LEU A 76 -4.56 -4.79 -2.80
C LEU A 76 -3.75 -4.06 -3.88
N ALA A 77 -3.09 -4.77 -4.79
CA ALA A 77 -2.33 -4.17 -5.88
C ALA A 77 -3.25 -3.40 -6.83
N GLU A 78 -4.39 -3.97 -7.24
CA GLU A 78 -5.37 -3.29 -8.08
C GLU A 78 -5.97 -2.07 -7.38
N TYR A 79 -6.26 -2.17 -6.07
CA TYR A 79 -6.73 -1.03 -5.27
C TYR A 79 -5.70 0.11 -5.22
N VAL A 80 -4.44 -0.20 -4.94
CA VAL A 80 -3.34 0.78 -4.93
C VAL A 80 -3.15 1.39 -6.32
N LEU A 81 -3.21 0.58 -7.38
CA LEU A 81 -3.07 1.04 -8.76
C LEU A 81 -4.16 2.05 -9.14
N LYS A 82 -5.41 1.79 -8.75
CA LYS A 82 -6.54 2.73 -8.95
C LYS A 82 -6.26 4.08 -8.29
N LEU A 83 -5.74 4.08 -7.07
CA LEU A 83 -5.42 5.30 -6.32
C LEU A 83 -4.25 6.08 -6.94
N MET A 84 -3.21 5.39 -7.37
CA MET A 84 -2.06 6.00 -8.06
C MET A 84 -2.51 6.74 -9.32
N ARG A 85 -3.49 6.19 -10.03
CA ARG A 85 -4.07 6.76 -11.25
C ARG A 85 -5.16 7.81 -11.02
N GLU A 86 -5.54 8.08 -9.77
CA GLU A 86 -6.65 8.98 -9.41
C GLU A 86 -8.01 8.56 -10.00
N THR A 87 -8.11 7.32 -10.48
CA THR A 87 -9.39 6.69 -10.80
C THR A 87 -10.12 6.42 -9.49
N ARG A 88 -10.82 7.43 -9.00
CA ARG A 88 -11.97 7.22 -8.10
C ARG A 88 -13.01 6.46 -8.91
N ASP A 89 -13.63 5.45 -8.32
CA ASP A 89 -14.92 5.00 -8.80
C ASP A 89 -15.85 6.23 -8.68
N ASP A 90 -16.03 6.95 -9.78
CA ASP A 90 -17.11 7.93 -9.93
C ASP A 90 -18.40 7.12 -9.83
N ALA A 91 -19.01 7.17 -8.65
CA ALA A 91 -20.34 6.63 -8.37
C ALA A 91 -21.41 7.50 -9.05
#